data_AF-A0A2P4X2Y9-F1
#
_entry.id   AF-A0A2P4X2Y9-F1
#
_cell.length_a   1.000
_cell.length_b   1.000
_cell.length_c   1.000
_cell.angle_alpha   90.00
_cell.angle_beta   90.00
_cell.angle_gamma   90.00
#
_symmetry.space_group_name_H-M   'P 1'
#
loop_
_entity.id
_entity.type
_entity.pdbx_description
1 polymer ?
#
loop_
_entity_poly.entity_id
_entity_poly.type
_entity_poly.pdbx_seq_one_letter_code
_entity_poly.pdbx_strand_id
1 'polypeptide(L)'
;MSGSEPESQVPGGNWGSSPAEWHESWEAFSAHMEEYYKRTHQIFRQRTSTSVAKRNREITARAARLVANGDEAQAEQLIPEHFVNFWIKLVCTHGWSRKSLSKGIPTVLLV
;
A
#
# COMPACT_ATOMS: atom_id res chain seq x y z
N MET A 1 -25.54 -2.74 -15.09
CA MET A 1 -24.44 -1.76 -14.88
C MET A 1 -24.70 -1.12 -13.53
N SER A 2 -23.98 -1.50 -12.47
CA SER A 2 -24.18 -0.92 -11.14
C SER A 2 -22.87 -0.28 -10.71
N GLY A 3 -22.90 1.04 -10.60
CA GLY A 3 -21.74 1.90 -10.47
C GLY A 3 -20.98 1.64 -9.17
N SER A 4 -19.66 1.65 -9.29
CA SER A 4 -18.74 1.79 -8.18
C SER A 4 -19.04 3.12 -7.48
N GLU A 5 -19.63 3.03 -6.29
CA GLU A 5 -19.82 4.16 -5.39
C GLU A 5 -18.44 4.76 -5.07
N PRO A 6 -18.21 6.06 -5.30
CA PRO A 6 -16.90 6.67 -5.03
C PRO A 6 -16.66 6.62 -3.51
N GLU A 7 -15.51 6.09 -3.08
CA GLU A 7 -15.05 6.08 -1.68
C GLU A 7 -15.03 7.52 -1.13
N SER A 8 -16.17 7.99 -0.62
CA SER A 8 -16.38 9.38 -0.14
C SER A 8 -15.80 9.62 1.26
N GLN A 9 -14.88 8.75 1.72
CA GLN A 9 -14.39 8.76 3.10
C GLN A 9 -13.01 9.40 3.28
N VAL A 10 -12.47 10.09 2.27
CA VAL A 10 -11.25 10.90 2.43
C VAL A 10 -11.66 12.38 2.50
N PRO A 11 -11.58 13.04 3.67
CA PRO A 11 -11.88 14.47 3.75
C PRO A 11 -10.93 15.24 2.84
N GLY A 12 -11.46 16.20 2.07
CA GLY A 12 -10.69 17.10 1.21
C GLY A 12 -9.86 18.10 2.00
N GLY A 13 -8.75 17.63 2.57
CA GLY A 13 -7.70 18.46 3.15
C GLY A 13 -6.45 18.41 2.26
N ASN A 14 -5.66 19.48 2.25
CA ASN A 14 -4.28 19.42 1.76
C ASN A 14 -3.46 18.63 2.79
N TRP A 15 -3.63 17.30 2.80
CA TRP A 15 -2.83 16.38 3.58
C TRP A 15 -1.47 16.37 2.92
N GLY A 16 -0.54 17.19 3.44
CA GLY A 16 0.85 17.11 3.03
C GLY A 16 1.28 15.66 3.21
N SER A 17 1.49 14.95 2.10
CA SER A 17 2.06 13.61 2.13
C SER A 17 3.35 13.76 2.93
N SER A 18 3.49 12.98 4.02
CA SER A 18 4.81 12.88 4.63
C SER A 18 5.80 12.48 3.53
N PRO A 19 7.03 13.02 3.53
CA PRO A 19 8.02 12.64 2.52
C PRO A 19 8.07 11.12 2.43
N ALA A 20 7.98 10.58 1.20
CA ALA A 20 8.13 9.16 1.00
C ALA A 20 9.54 8.76 1.47
N GLU A 21 9.61 8.05 2.59
CA GLU A 21 10.87 7.50 3.12
C GLU A 21 11.12 6.14 2.44
N TRP A 22 12.26 6.02 1.78
CA TRP A 22 12.64 4.81 1.05
C TRP A 22 13.42 3.86 1.95
N HIS A 23 13.11 2.57 1.87
CA HIS A 23 13.83 1.50 2.59
C HIS A 23 14.35 0.45 1.61
N GLU A 24 15.56 -0.05 1.85
CA GLU A 24 16.21 -1.03 0.95
C GLU A 24 15.60 -2.44 1.05
N SER A 25 14.90 -2.74 2.15
CA SER A 25 14.26 -4.04 2.36
C SER A 25 13.05 -3.95 3.31
N TRP A 26 12.23 -5.00 3.32
CA TRP A 26 11.10 -5.12 4.26
C TRP A 26 11.56 -5.17 5.73
N GLU A 27 12.73 -5.74 5.99
CA GLU A 27 13.35 -5.78 7.31
C GLU A 27 13.74 -4.37 7.78
N ALA A 28 14.37 -3.57 6.89
CA ALA A 28 14.73 -2.18 7.19
C ALA A 28 13.48 -1.34 7.47
N PHE A 29 12.42 -1.50 6.68
CA PHE A 29 11.13 -0.87 6.92
C PHE A 29 10.53 -1.30 8.27
N SER A 30 10.56 -2.60 8.59
CA SER A 30 9.99 -3.12 9.84
C SER A 30 10.73 -2.57 11.06
N ALA A 31 12.06 -2.49 10.99
CA ALA A 31 12.89 -1.89 12.04
C ALA A 31 12.59 -0.40 12.23
N HIS A 32 12.47 0.36 11.13
CA HIS A 32 12.04 1.76 11.17
C HIS A 32 10.67 1.90 11.84
N MET A 33 9.71 1.05 11.47
CA MET A 33 8.37 1.08 12.07
C MET A 33 8.37 0.73 13.56
N GLU A 34 9.21 -0.20 14.01
CA GLU A 34 9.38 -0.49 15.44
C GLU A 34 9.91 0.71 16.22
N GLU A 35 10.89 1.43 15.66
CA GLU A 35 11.40 2.67 16.27
C GLU A 35 10.32 3.76 16.27
N TYR A 36 9.59 3.89 15.17
CA TYR A 36 8.47 4.81 15.06
C TYR A 36 7.41 4.54 16.14
N TYR A 37 7.07 3.27 16.38
CA TYR A 37 6.11 2.88 17.42
C TYR A 37 6.60 3.27 18.81
N LYS A 38 7.88 3.05 19.11
CA LYS A 38 8.49 3.42 20.40
C LYS A 38 8.47 4.93 20.61
N ARG A 39 8.82 5.71 19.58
CA ARG A 39 8.90 7.18 19.64
C ARG A 39 7.54 7.85 19.75
N THR A 40 6.57 7.38 18.98
CA THR A 40 5.27 8.06 18.83
C THR A 40 4.16 7.47 19.69
N HIS A 41 4.40 6.30 20.28
CA HIS A 41 3.39 5.49 20.95
C HIS A 41 2.16 5.19 20.07
N GLN A 42 2.31 5.27 18.74
CA GLN A 42 1.29 4.90 17.78
C GLN A 42 1.54 3.48 17.31
N ILE A 43 0.57 2.60 17.49
CA ILE A 43 0.62 1.24 16.97
C ILE A 43 -0.09 1.20 15.61
N PHE A 44 0.59 0.67 14.58
CA PHE A 44 -0.02 0.44 13.28
C PHE A 44 -0.25 -1.05 13.05
N ARG A 45 -1.38 -1.40 12.45
CA ARG A 45 -1.72 -2.78 12.06
C ARG A 45 -1.90 -2.88 10.56
N GLN A 46 -1.47 -4.00 10.00
CA GLN A 46 -1.72 -4.31 8.60
C GLN A 46 -3.22 -4.53 8.34
N ARG A 47 -3.77 -3.77 7.40
CA ARG A 47 -5.17 -3.88 6.96
C ARG A 47 -5.30 -4.71 5.69
N THR A 48 -4.42 -4.48 4.72
CA THR A 48 -4.41 -5.18 3.43
C THR A 48 -2.99 -5.33 2.93
N SER A 49 -2.74 -6.33 2.10
CA SER A 49 -1.51 -6.46 1.32
C SER A 49 -1.80 -7.04 -0.05
N THR A 50 -0.85 -6.90 -0.97
CA THR A 50 -0.81 -7.66 -2.22
C THR A 50 0.52 -8.36 -2.31
N SER A 51 0.49 -9.67 -2.55
CA SER A 51 1.71 -10.44 -2.74
C SER A 51 2.35 -10.16 -4.08
N VAL A 52 3.67 -10.33 -4.14
CA VAL A 52 4.45 -10.29 -5.39
C VAL A 52 3.89 -11.29 -6.39
N ALA A 53 3.63 -12.52 -5.97
CA ALA A 53 3.03 -13.56 -6.80
C ALA A 53 1.70 -13.12 -7.43
N LYS A 54 0.82 -12.44 -6.67
CA LYS A 54 -0.44 -11.92 -7.22
C LYS A 54 -0.18 -10.85 -8.28
N ARG A 55 0.73 -9.91 -7.99
CA ARG A 55 1.07 -8.83 -8.91
C ARG A 55 1.74 -9.35 -10.18
N ASN A 56 2.67 -10.30 -10.07
CA ASN A 56 3.33 -10.96 -11.18
C ASN A 56 2.31 -11.67 -12.09
N ARG A 57 1.30 -12.36 -11.51
CA ARG A 57 0.20 -12.94 -12.30
C ARG A 57 -0.59 -11.89 -13.08
N GLU A 58 -0.87 -10.74 -12.48
CA GLU A 58 -1.57 -9.63 -13.15
C GLU A 58 -0.74 -9.06 -14.30
N ILE A 59 0.57 -8.87 -14.09
CA ILE A 59 1.54 -8.43 -15.11
C ILE A 59 1.53 -9.40 -16.29
N THR A 60 1.71 -10.70 -16.03
CA THR A 60 1.71 -11.72 -17.09
C THR A 60 0.37 -11.81 -17.82
N ALA A 61 -0.75 -11.75 -17.09
CA ALA A 61 -2.09 -11.78 -17.70
C ALA A 61 -2.34 -10.55 -18.57
N ARG A 62 -1.84 -9.38 -18.17
CA ARG A 62 -1.92 -8.16 -18.98
C ARG A 62 -1.09 -8.29 -20.25
N ALA A 63 0.16 -8.74 -20.15
CA ALA A 63 1.03 -8.97 -21.30
C ALA A 63 0.39 -9.94 -22.30
N ALA A 64 -0.18 -11.05 -21.82
CA ALA A 64 -0.86 -12.02 -22.67
C ALA A 64 -2.07 -11.43 -23.43
N ARG A 65 -2.82 -10.52 -22.81
CA ARG A 65 -3.94 -9.83 -23.47
C ARG A 65 -3.48 -8.89 -24.58
N LEU A 66 -2.36 -8.20 -24.39
CA LEU A 66 -1.78 -7.33 -25.41
C LEU A 66 -1.36 -8.13 -26.64
N VAL A 67 -0.66 -9.26 -26.44
CA VAL A 67 -0.32 -10.19 -27.54
C VAL A 67 -1.58 -10.67 -28.27
N ALA A 68 -2.62 -11.07 -27.53
CA ALA A 68 -3.87 -11.57 -28.12
C ALA A 68 -4.61 -10.51 -28.95
N ASN A 69 -4.45 -9.23 -28.61
CA ASN A 69 -5.05 -8.11 -29.34
C ASN A 69 -4.20 -7.63 -30.53
N GLY A 70 -3.03 -8.23 -30.78
CA GLY A 70 -2.12 -7.83 -31.85
C GLY A 70 -1.25 -6.62 -31.50
N ASP A 71 -1.23 -6.20 -30.23
CA ASP A 71 -0.35 -5.14 -29.73
C ASP A 71 1.03 -5.73 -29.38
N GLU A 72 2.09 -4.92 -29.50
CA GLU A 72 3.41 -5.30 -29.02
C GLU A 72 3.38 -5.46 -27.50
N ALA A 73 3.63 -6.68 -27.02
CA ALA A 73 3.82 -6.90 -25.60
C ALA A 73 5.14 -6.29 -25.14
N GLN A 74 5.05 -5.19 -24.39
CA GLN A 74 6.19 -4.71 -23.63
C GLN A 74 6.56 -5.77 -22.58
N ALA A 75 7.85 -6.10 -22.50
CA ALA A 75 8.38 -6.96 -21.46
C ALA A 75 8.29 -6.22 -20.11
N GLU A 76 7.12 -6.29 -19.47
CA GLU A 76 6.95 -5.81 -18.10
C GLU A 76 7.83 -6.69 -17.19
N GLN A 77 8.82 -6.06 -16.54
CA GLN A 77 9.73 -6.77 -15.64
C GLN A 77 8.95 -7.30 -14.44
N LEU A 78 9.09 -8.61 -14.18
CA LEU A 78 8.49 -9.23 -13.01
C LEU A 78 9.19 -8.75 -11.74
N ILE A 79 8.40 -8.63 -10.68
CA ILE A 79 8.89 -8.25 -9.37
C ILE A 79 9.57 -9.47 -8.74
N PRO A 80 10.79 -9.35 -8.20
CA PRO A 80 11.46 -10.47 -7.56
C PRO A 80 10.66 -11.09 -6.41
N GLU A 81 10.50 -12.41 -6.42
CA GLU A 81 9.67 -13.14 -5.43
C GLU A 81 10.18 -13.01 -3.98
N HIS A 82 11.46 -12.68 -3.77
CA HIS A 82 12.03 -12.50 -2.43
C HIS A 82 11.41 -11.34 -1.65
N PHE A 83 10.76 -10.38 -2.31
CA PHE A 83 10.06 -9.30 -1.63
C PHE A 83 8.77 -9.75 -0.93
N VAL A 84 8.22 -10.94 -1.24
CA VAL A 84 6.98 -11.52 -0.66
C VAL A 84 5.72 -10.68 -0.92
N ASN A 85 5.67 -9.44 -0.42
CA ASN A 85 4.63 -8.46 -0.65
C ASN A 85 5.10 -7.39 -1.64
N PHE A 86 4.23 -7.06 -2.60
CA PHE A 86 4.41 -5.92 -3.50
C PHE A 86 4.09 -4.61 -2.77
N TRP A 87 3.02 -4.60 -1.96
CA TRP A 87 2.71 -3.48 -1.08
C TRP A 87 1.88 -3.95 0.13
N ILE A 88 1.91 -3.17 1.21
CA ILE A 88 1.06 -3.35 2.38
C ILE A 88 0.36 -2.03 2.73
N LYS A 89 -0.82 -2.11 3.35
CA LYS A 89 -1.51 -0.97 3.96
C LYS A 89 -1.45 -1.13 5.47
N LEU A 90 -0.88 -0.14 6.14
CA LEU A 90 -0.93 -0.04 7.59
C LEU A 90 -2.00 0.99 8.00
N VAL A 91 -2.59 0.80 9.19
CA VAL A 91 -3.54 1.73 9.80
C VAL A 91 -3.25 1.87 11.29
N CYS A 92 -3.25 3.09 11.80
CA CYS A 92 -3.05 3.38 13.22
C CYS A 92 -4.25 2.88 14.05
N THR A 93 -3.99 2.10 15.09
CA THR A 93 -5.02 1.56 15.99
C THR A 93 -5.57 2.61 16.96
N HIS A 94 -4.85 3.71 17.17
CA HIS A 94 -5.31 4.80 18.03
C HIS A 94 -6.40 5.66 17.36
N GLY A 95 -6.51 5.62 16.03
CA GLY A 95 -7.57 6.30 15.27
C GLY A 95 -8.93 5.57 15.27
N TRP A 96 -9.06 4.47 16.01
CA TRP A 96 -10.30 3.67 16.11
C TRP A 96 -11.14 3.96 17.35
N SER A 97 -10.97 5.14 17.98
CA SER A 97 -11.98 5.63 18.92
C SER A 97 -13.24 6.00 18.14
N ARG A 98 -14.34 5.29 18.45
CA ARG A 98 -15.67 5.55 17.90
C ARG A 98 -16.06 7.00 18.23
N LYS A 99 -16.12 7.87 17.21
CA LYS A 99 -16.55 9.28 17.25
C LYS A 99 -16.13 10.04 18.53
N SER A 100 -14.91 10.55 18.54
CA SER A 100 -14.69 11.94 18.96
C SER A 100 -13.65 12.56 18.02
N LEU A 101 -13.98 13.74 17.50
CA LEU A 101 -13.12 14.52 16.61
C LEU A 101 -11.84 14.92 17.36
N SER A 102 -10.81 14.08 17.35
CA SER A 102 -9.41 14.53 17.44
C SER A 102 -8.43 13.36 17.28
N LYS A 103 -7.48 13.55 16.36
CA LYS A 103 -6.14 12.97 16.32
C LYS A 103 -6.03 11.45 16.08
N GLY A 104 -5.90 11.10 14.80
CA GLY A 104 -5.23 9.88 14.36
C GLY A 104 -4.94 9.98 12.87
N ILE A 105 -3.67 10.06 12.48
CA ILE A 105 -3.24 10.09 11.08
C ILE A 105 -3.33 8.65 10.55
N PRO A 106 -4.17 8.34 9.55
CA PRO A 106 -4.04 7.09 8.82
C PRO A 106 -2.84 7.21 7.89
N THR A 107 -1.65 6.92 8.40
CA THR A 107 -0.45 6.83 7.55
C THR A 107 -0.58 5.57 6.69
N VAL A 108 -0.89 5.77 5.42
CA VAL A 108 -0.75 4.75 4.39
C VAL A 108 0.72 4.77 3.97
N LEU A 109 1.52 3.84 4.51
CA LEU A 109 2.86 3.60 4.00
C LEU A 109 2.75 2.73 2.75
N LEU A 110 3.06 3.34 1.61
CA LEU A 110 3.38 2.65 0.36
C LEU A 110 4.89 2.46 0.38
N VAL A 111 5.35 1.21 0.40
CA VAL A 111 6.72 0.85 0.02
C VAL A 111 6.67 0.44 -1.44
#